data_AF-A0A2I0SVH5-F1
#
_entry.id   AF-A0A2I0SVH5-F1
#
_cell.length_a   1.000
_cell.length_b   1.000
_cell.length_c   1.000
_cell.angle_alpha   90.00
_cell.angle_beta   90.00
_cell.angle_gamma   90.00
#
_symmetry.space_group_name_H-M   'P 1'
#
loop_
_entity.id
_entity.type
_entity.pdbx_description
1 polymer ?
#
loop_
_entity_poly.entity_id
_entity_poly.type
_entity_poly.pdbx_seq_one_letter_code
_entity_poly.pdbx_strand_id
1 'polypeptide(L)'
;MPDINLCQICGEAAPPVDGHSGEIIGYRLLRDQWSDSPSFLDGNLHFSCLERSEEREAFHAEFVHLVQAGHEEISGLEKSHPPLTRMGLSMFPVFSGDECDIFQSGKADRWMLVSKTGPWFGFGLAQLRAIGSDEIPVSASEVTRYRLPVDLGDEVGTYGLSDLLEALGVAHRYADTTELARVEYRFVDYYAPKNLIDYVALAPLPFPEEARTFLAAHAKTYTPVTFDEEDA
;
A
#
# COMPACT_ATOMS: atom_id res chain seq x y z
N MET A 1 0.67 -13.33 -18.25
CA MET A 1 0.19 -12.49 -17.15
C MET A 1 1.38 -12.23 -16.26
N PRO A 2 1.73 -10.95 -16.03
CA PRO A 2 2.86 -10.60 -15.16
C PRO A 2 2.66 -11.27 -13.78
N ASP A 3 3.76 -11.66 -13.14
CA ASP A 3 3.69 -12.26 -11.82
C ASP A 3 3.31 -11.18 -10.81
N ILE A 4 2.16 -11.35 -10.15
CA ILE A 4 1.61 -10.40 -9.16
C ILE A 4 2.57 -10.12 -8.00
N ASN A 5 3.53 -11.03 -7.74
CA ASN A 5 4.52 -10.92 -6.68
C ASN A 5 5.73 -10.07 -7.09
N LEU A 6 5.85 -9.71 -8.36
CA LEU A 6 6.89 -8.82 -8.86
C LEU A 6 6.36 -7.38 -8.93
N CYS A 7 7.27 -6.41 -8.85
CA CYS A 7 6.98 -5.02 -9.12
C CYS A 7 6.52 -4.88 -10.57
N GLN A 8 5.33 -4.31 -10.79
CA GLN A 8 4.78 -4.14 -12.15
C GLN A 8 5.54 -3.09 -12.97
N ILE A 9 6.45 -2.32 -12.36
CA ILE A 9 7.29 -1.33 -13.06
C ILE A 9 8.67 -1.91 -13.45
N CYS A 10 9.40 -2.51 -12.51
CA CYS A 10 10.78 -2.97 -12.76
C CYS A 10 10.91 -4.49 -12.97
N GLY A 11 9.87 -5.27 -12.71
CA GLY A 11 9.90 -6.74 -12.82
C GLY A 11 10.71 -7.47 -11.74
N GLU A 12 11.22 -6.76 -10.74
CA GLU A 12 11.95 -7.36 -9.60
C GLU A 12 10.98 -7.79 -8.48
N ALA A 13 11.43 -8.64 -7.56
CA ALA A 13 10.64 -9.06 -6.39
C ALA A 13 10.18 -7.85 -5.56
N ALA A 14 8.92 -7.81 -5.16
CA ALA A 14 8.37 -6.71 -4.37
C ALA A 14 7.57 -7.21 -3.16
N PRO A 15 8.21 -7.85 -2.16
CA PRO A 15 7.55 -8.23 -0.92
C PRO A 15 6.87 -7.01 -0.26
N PRO A 16 5.58 -7.08 0.12
CA PRO A 16 4.89 -5.95 0.75
C PRO A 16 5.54 -5.54 2.08
N VAL A 17 5.93 -4.27 2.17
CA VAL A 17 6.35 -3.62 3.41
C VAL A 17 5.76 -2.21 3.37
N ASP A 18 4.82 -1.93 4.27
CA ASP A 18 4.20 -0.60 4.37
C ASP A 18 5.28 0.48 4.48
N GLY A 19 5.11 1.61 3.78
CA GLY A 19 6.19 2.60 3.66
C GLY A 19 7.03 2.46 2.39
N HIS A 20 7.19 1.25 1.85
CA HIS A 20 8.20 0.97 0.82
C HIS A 20 7.64 0.27 -0.43
N SER A 21 6.60 -0.55 -0.26
CA SER A 21 5.92 -1.23 -1.36
C SER A 21 4.44 -1.45 -1.03
N GLY A 22 3.62 -1.66 -2.06
CA GLY A 22 2.19 -1.91 -1.89
C GLY A 22 1.60 -2.73 -3.03
N GLU A 23 0.52 -3.45 -2.72
CA GLU A 23 -0.23 -4.27 -3.67
C GLU A 23 -1.45 -3.51 -4.20
N ILE A 24 -1.67 -3.60 -5.51
CA ILE A 24 -2.94 -3.25 -6.14
C ILE A 24 -3.65 -4.54 -6.53
N ILE A 25 -4.81 -4.79 -5.93
CA ILE A 25 -5.57 -5.99 -6.19
C ILE A 25 -6.36 -5.83 -7.49
N GLY A 26 -6.23 -6.77 -8.44
CA GLY A 26 -6.74 -6.64 -9.81
C GLY A 26 -8.25 -6.34 -9.95
N TYR A 27 -9.09 -6.77 -9.00
CA TYR A 27 -10.53 -6.43 -9.02
C TYR A 27 -10.80 -4.93 -8.78
N ARG A 28 -9.78 -4.15 -8.42
CA ARG A 28 -9.85 -2.68 -8.35
C ARG A 28 -9.84 -2.04 -9.73
N LEU A 29 -9.48 -2.77 -10.79
CA LEU A 29 -9.53 -2.31 -12.17
C LEU A 29 -8.85 -0.94 -12.37
N LEU A 30 -7.70 -0.75 -11.73
CA LEU A 30 -6.81 0.39 -11.99
C LEU A 30 -6.11 0.12 -13.32
N ARG A 31 -6.09 1.06 -14.27
CA ARG A 31 -5.38 0.87 -15.53
C ARG A 31 -3.89 0.79 -15.28
N ASP A 32 -3.26 -0.11 -16.00
CA ASP A 32 -1.83 -0.29 -15.98
C ASP A 32 -1.19 0.70 -16.96
N GLN A 33 -0.54 1.73 -16.40
CA GLN A 33 0.08 2.79 -17.18
C GLN A 33 1.43 2.36 -17.79
N TRP A 34 1.99 1.24 -17.34
CA TRP A 34 3.32 0.77 -17.76
C TRP A 34 3.28 -0.33 -18.81
N SER A 35 2.10 -0.89 -19.08
CA SER A 35 1.93 -1.95 -20.08
C SER A 35 1.91 -1.40 -21.51
N ASP A 36 2.61 -2.10 -22.41
CA ASP A 36 2.60 -1.85 -23.86
C ASP A 36 1.22 -2.03 -24.51
N SER A 37 0.27 -2.62 -23.79
CA SER A 37 -1.10 -2.86 -24.25
C SER A 37 -2.12 -2.51 -23.16
N PRO A 38 -3.35 -2.07 -23.49
CA PRO A 38 -4.34 -1.75 -22.48
C PRO A 38 -4.58 -2.93 -21.52
N SER A 39 -4.20 -2.75 -20.26
CA SER A 39 -4.42 -3.73 -19.18
C SER A 39 -4.84 -3.04 -17.88
N PHE A 40 -5.25 -3.86 -16.91
CA PHE A 40 -5.44 -3.42 -15.54
C PHE A 40 -4.29 -3.94 -14.69
N LEU A 41 -3.89 -3.12 -13.72
CA LEU A 41 -2.85 -3.42 -12.76
C LEU A 41 -3.35 -4.45 -11.75
N ASP A 42 -2.56 -5.51 -11.57
CA ASP A 42 -2.77 -6.55 -10.56
C ASP A 42 -1.40 -7.01 -10.05
N GLY A 43 -1.04 -6.57 -8.84
CA GLY A 43 0.21 -6.95 -8.20
C GLY A 43 0.92 -5.82 -7.46
N ASN A 44 2.19 -6.10 -7.14
CA ASN A 44 2.99 -5.27 -6.25
C ASN A 44 3.70 -4.11 -6.98
N LEU A 45 3.98 -3.05 -6.25
CA LEU A 45 4.73 -1.88 -6.69
C LEU A 45 5.76 -1.49 -5.62
N HIS A 46 7.02 -1.28 -6.03
CA HIS A 46 7.96 -0.53 -5.21
C HIS A 46 7.58 0.95 -5.27
N PHE A 47 7.45 1.60 -4.11
CA PHE A 47 7.16 3.03 -4.05
C PHE A 47 8.30 3.85 -4.65
N SER A 48 9.56 3.43 -4.46
CA SER A 48 10.71 4.06 -5.11
C SER A 48 10.70 3.98 -6.65
N CYS A 49 10.09 2.94 -7.23
CA CYS A 49 9.88 2.85 -8.69
C CYS A 49 8.77 3.81 -9.14
N LEU A 50 7.68 3.88 -8.37
CA LEU A 50 6.56 4.76 -8.66
C LEU A 50 6.97 6.23 -8.64
N GLU A 51 7.73 6.64 -7.62
CA GLU A 51 8.22 8.01 -7.47
C GLU A 51 9.12 8.48 -8.61
N ARG A 52 9.85 7.54 -9.25
CA ARG A 52 10.78 7.82 -10.35
C ARG A 52 10.15 7.62 -11.73
N SER A 53 8.92 7.12 -11.80
CA SER A 53 8.25 6.81 -13.06
C SER A 53 7.83 8.08 -13.79
N GLU A 54 7.90 8.05 -15.13
CA GLU A 54 7.32 9.10 -15.98
C GLU A 54 5.79 9.08 -15.94
N GLU A 55 5.18 7.92 -15.67
CA GLU A 55 3.71 7.72 -15.59
C GLU A 55 3.11 8.08 -14.22
N ARG A 56 3.94 8.58 -13.29
CA ARG A 56 3.57 8.84 -11.90
C ARG A 56 2.34 9.74 -11.75
N GLU A 57 2.23 10.79 -12.57
CA GLU A 57 1.10 11.71 -12.53
C GLU A 57 -0.20 11.04 -12.99
N ALA A 58 -0.13 10.23 -14.06
CA ALA A 58 -1.26 9.47 -14.57
C ALA A 58 -1.73 8.43 -13.55
N PHE A 59 -0.80 7.68 -12.97
CA PHE A 59 -1.09 6.75 -11.89
C PHE A 59 -1.73 7.46 -10.69
N HIS A 60 -1.15 8.57 -10.22
CA HIS A 60 -1.66 9.31 -9.06
C HIS A 60 -3.11 9.77 -9.29
N ALA A 61 -3.39 10.36 -10.45
CA ALA A 61 -4.75 10.80 -10.80
C ALA A 61 -5.75 9.63 -10.80
N GLU A 62 -5.36 8.49 -11.36
CA GLU A 62 -6.22 7.31 -11.40
C GLU A 62 -6.42 6.67 -10.02
N PHE A 63 -5.36 6.59 -9.22
CA PHE A 63 -5.41 6.04 -7.87
C PHE A 63 -6.26 6.91 -6.95
N VAL A 64 -6.12 8.24 -7.00
CA VAL A 64 -7.01 9.16 -6.27
C VAL A 64 -8.47 9.00 -6.70
N HIS A 65 -8.73 8.87 -8.01
CA HIS A 65 -10.08 8.60 -8.50
C HIS A 65 -10.63 7.28 -7.92
N LEU A 66 -9.82 6.20 -7.89
CA LEU A 66 -10.20 4.93 -7.26
C LEU A 66 -10.51 5.07 -5.77
N VAL A 67 -9.70 5.82 -5.02
CA VAL A 67 -9.88 6.05 -3.57
C VAL A 67 -11.22 6.76 -3.30
N GLN A 68 -11.56 7.73 -4.13
CA GLN A 68 -12.80 8.50 -3.99
C GLN A 68 -14.05 7.76 -4.51
N ALA A 69 -13.88 6.95 -5.56
CA ALA A 69 -14.97 6.24 -6.21
C ALA A 69 -15.68 5.28 -5.26
N GLY A 70 -16.98 5.11 -5.46
CA GLY A 70 -17.78 4.06 -4.83
C GLY A 70 -17.90 2.84 -5.71
N HIS A 71 -19.13 2.54 -6.13
CA HIS A 71 -19.40 1.64 -7.24
C HIS A 71 -19.58 2.46 -8.51
N GLU A 72 -18.80 2.19 -9.55
CA GLU A 72 -18.96 2.89 -10.83
C GLU A 72 -18.78 1.93 -12.01
N GLU A 73 -19.39 2.28 -13.14
CA GLU A 73 -19.11 1.65 -14.43
C GLU A 73 -17.95 2.38 -15.10
N ILE A 74 -16.90 1.63 -15.45
CA ILE A 74 -15.78 2.13 -16.25
C ILE A 74 -15.80 1.49 -17.63
N SER A 75 -15.29 2.22 -18.62
CA SER A 75 -15.04 1.66 -19.94
C SER A 75 -14.05 0.49 -19.85
N GLY A 76 -14.35 -0.60 -20.56
CA GLY A 76 -13.40 -1.70 -20.74
C GLY A 76 -12.09 -1.26 -21.40
N LEU A 77 -11.13 -2.18 -21.45
CA LEU A 77 -9.81 -1.95 -22.06
C LEU A 77 -9.89 -1.66 -23.56
N GLU A 78 -10.89 -2.24 -24.23
CA GLU A 78 -11.20 -2.00 -25.63
C GLU A 78 -12.62 -1.45 -25.80
N LYS A 79 -12.83 -0.63 -26.83
CA LYS A 79 -14.13 0.03 -27.10
C LYS A 79 -15.29 -0.93 -27.37
N SER A 80 -15.01 -2.17 -27.75
CA SER A 80 -15.98 -3.22 -28.04
C SER A 80 -16.43 -4.00 -26.79
N HIS A 81 -15.73 -3.85 -25.67
CA HIS A 81 -16.05 -4.58 -24.44
C HIS A 81 -17.20 -3.91 -23.69
N PRO A 82 -18.07 -4.70 -23.04
CA PRO A 82 -19.07 -4.13 -22.14
C PRO A 82 -18.39 -3.34 -21.01
N PRO A 83 -19.08 -2.34 -20.43
CA PRO A 83 -18.59 -1.64 -19.24
C PRO A 83 -18.26 -2.64 -18.13
N LEU A 84 -17.24 -2.31 -17.35
CA LEU A 84 -16.82 -3.09 -16.18
C LEU A 84 -17.22 -2.34 -14.92
N THR A 85 -17.60 -3.08 -13.88
CA THR A 85 -17.91 -2.48 -12.58
C THR A 85 -16.64 -2.41 -11.74
N ARG A 86 -16.23 -1.19 -11.41
CA ARG A 86 -15.10 -0.94 -10.51
C ARG A 86 -15.57 -0.71 -9.08
N MET A 87 -14.85 -1.33 -8.15
CA MET A 87 -15.03 -1.20 -6.71
C MET A 87 -13.99 -0.20 -6.15
N GLY A 88 -14.36 1.06 -5.99
CA GLY A 88 -13.54 2.06 -5.31
C GLY A 88 -13.56 1.92 -3.78
N LEU A 89 -13.00 2.90 -3.07
CA LEU A 89 -12.90 2.89 -1.60
C LEU A 89 -13.93 3.77 -0.89
N SER A 90 -14.69 4.59 -1.63
CA SER A 90 -15.70 5.53 -1.09
C SER A 90 -15.16 6.44 0.02
N MET A 91 -13.93 6.94 -0.16
CA MET A 91 -13.27 7.81 0.81
C MET A 91 -13.35 9.28 0.36
N PHE A 92 -13.46 10.19 1.32
CA PHE A 92 -13.65 11.61 1.05
C PHE A 92 -12.40 12.41 1.44
N PRO A 93 -11.98 13.40 0.63
CA PRO A 93 -10.83 14.21 0.97
C PRO A 93 -11.09 15.02 2.24
N VAL A 94 -10.16 14.97 3.19
CA VAL A 94 -10.19 15.74 4.45
C VAL A 94 -9.01 16.70 4.58
N PHE A 95 -7.97 16.50 3.78
CA PHE A 95 -6.81 17.37 3.66
C PHE A 95 -6.23 17.28 2.25
N SER A 96 -5.73 18.40 1.75
CA SER A 96 -4.96 18.48 0.51
C SER A 96 -3.82 19.48 0.73
N GLY A 97 -2.60 18.99 0.60
CA GLY A 97 -1.36 19.73 0.77
C GLY A 97 -0.49 19.68 -0.48
N ASP A 98 0.74 20.16 -0.32
CA ASP A 98 1.72 20.23 -1.41
C ASP A 98 2.39 18.88 -1.66
N GLU A 99 2.53 18.04 -0.62
CA GLU A 99 3.21 16.74 -0.68
C GLU A 99 2.22 15.58 -0.72
N CYS A 100 1.01 15.73 -0.18
CA CYS A 100 0.03 14.65 -0.12
C CYS A 100 -1.43 15.12 -0.03
N ASP A 101 -2.35 14.16 -0.24
CA ASP A 101 -3.75 14.28 0.11
C ASP A 101 -4.11 13.22 1.16
N ILE A 102 -5.08 13.52 2.03
CA ILE A 102 -5.61 12.56 3.00
C ILE A 102 -7.11 12.39 2.75
N PHE A 103 -7.52 11.14 2.67
CA PHE A 103 -8.89 10.71 2.50
C PHE A 103 -9.36 9.96 3.74
N GLN A 104 -10.63 10.11 4.09
CA GLN A 104 -11.26 9.45 5.22
C GLN A 104 -12.45 8.61 4.75
N SER A 105 -12.60 7.42 5.32
CA SER A 105 -13.82 6.61 5.14
C SER A 105 -14.99 7.24 5.89
N GLY A 106 -16.15 7.33 5.24
CA GLY A 106 -17.40 7.74 5.90
C GLY A 106 -18.05 6.65 6.75
N LYS A 107 -17.48 5.42 6.79
CA LYS A 107 -18.12 4.24 7.40
C LYS A 107 -17.26 3.50 8.42
N ALA A 108 -15.99 3.87 8.56
CA ALA A 108 -15.04 3.21 9.46
C ALA A 108 -13.95 4.18 9.88
N ASP A 109 -13.26 3.88 10.99
CA ASP A 109 -12.06 4.60 11.43
C ASP A 109 -10.85 4.24 10.55
N ARG A 110 -10.93 4.63 9.27
CA ARG A 110 -9.91 4.35 8.25
C ARG A 110 -9.63 5.59 7.42
N TRP A 111 -8.35 5.81 7.16
CA TRP A 111 -7.84 6.87 6.33
C TRP A 111 -6.85 6.32 5.32
N MET A 112 -6.65 7.09 4.26
CA MET A 112 -5.66 6.85 3.23
C MET A 112 -4.90 8.15 3.03
N LEU A 113 -3.57 8.10 3.18
CA LEU A 113 -2.69 9.16 2.71
C LEU A 113 -2.20 8.77 1.32
N VAL A 114 -2.27 9.69 0.36
CA VAL A 114 -1.73 9.51 -0.99
C VAL A 114 -0.73 10.63 -1.23
N SER A 115 0.54 10.28 -1.42
CA SER A 115 1.59 11.22 -1.81
C SER A 115 1.35 11.72 -3.23
N LYS A 116 1.66 12.99 -3.50
CA LYS A 116 1.66 13.54 -4.87
C LYS A 116 2.67 12.85 -5.78
N THR A 117 3.64 12.15 -5.20
CA THR A 117 4.60 11.31 -5.94
C THR A 117 4.09 9.89 -6.20
N GLY A 118 2.86 9.55 -5.80
CA GLY A 118 2.22 8.25 -6.07
C GLY A 118 2.08 7.30 -4.87
N PRO A 119 3.08 7.12 -3.98
CA PRO A 119 2.97 6.22 -2.82
C PRO A 119 1.73 6.48 -1.97
N TRP A 120 1.20 5.43 -1.35
CA TRP A 120 0.00 5.51 -0.53
C TRP A 120 0.12 4.69 0.75
N PHE A 121 -0.61 5.11 1.79
CA PHE A 121 -0.60 4.46 3.10
C PHE A 121 -2.00 4.43 3.69
N GLY A 122 -2.50 3.23 3.97
CA GLY A 122 -3.70 3.04 4.78
C GLY A 122 -3.35 3.14 6.26
N PHE A 123 -4.19 3.81 7.04
CA PHE A 123 -4.01 3.85 8.50
C PHE A 123 -5.36 3.93 9.22
N GLY A 124 -5.36 3.53 10.50
CA GLY A 124 -6.57 3.46 11.32
C GLY A 124 -6.49 4.31 12.58
N LEU A 125 -7.47 4.08 13.46
CA LEU A 125 -7.62 4.85 14.70
C LEU A 125 -6.39 4.79 15.61
N ALA A 126 -5.71 3.65 15.67
CA ALA A 126 -4.51 3.48 16.49
C ALA A 126 -3.38 4.41 16.03
N GLN A 127 -3.13 4.48 14.71
CA GLN A 127 -2.13 5.37 14.13
C GLN A 127 -2.53 6.84 14.31
N LEU A 128 -3.82 7.18 14.13
CA LEU A 128 -4.30 8.55 14.37
C LEU A 128 -4.06 8.98 15.83
N ARG A 129 -4.31 8.09 16.80
CA ARG A 129 -4.06 8.36 18.23
C ARG A 129 -2.56 8.51 18.55
N ALA A 130 -1.71 7.69 17.94
CA ALA A 130 -0.25 7.82 18.08
C ALA A 130 0.21 9.21 17.59
N ILE A 131 -0.23 9.62 16.40
CA ILE A 131 0.08 10.96 15.85
C ILE A 131 -0.44 12.07 16.76
N GLY A 132 -1.67 11.94 17.29
CA GLY A 132 -2.24 12.89 18.24
C GLY A 132 -1.46 13.04 19.55
N SER A 133 -0.63 12.04 19.88
CA SER A 133 0.26 12.01 21.05
C SER A 133 1.72 12.36 20.71
N ASP A 134 1.97 12.87 19.50
CA ASP A 134 3.30 13.16 18.94
C ASP A 134 4.22 11.92 18.84
N GLU A 135 3.64 10.74 18.72
CA GLU A 135 4.36 9.50 18.43
C GLU A 135 4.46 9.27 16.92
N ILE A 136 5.39 8.40 16.52
CA ILE A 136 5.53 7.98 15.13
C ILE A 136 4.54 6.84 14.89
N PRO A 137 3.58 7.00 13.97
CA PRO A 137 2.64 5.93 13.66
C PRO A 137 3.38 4.74 13.04
N VAL A 138 3.04 3.54 13.49
CA VAL A 138 3.55 2.27 12.94
C VAL A 138 2.41 1.59 12.19
N SER A 139 2.71 0.89 11.09
CA SER A 139 1.74 0.11 10.34
C SER A 139 0.98 -0.91 11.20
N ALA A 140 -0.15 -1.38 10.68
CA ALA A 140 -0.94 -2.39 11.38
C ALA A 140 -0.17 -3.73 11.46
N SER A 141 -0.36 -4.46 12.57
CA SER A 141 0.22 -5.79 12.75
C SER A 141 -0.62 -6.85 12.05
N GLU A 142 -0.40 -7.03 10.75
CA GLU A 142 -1.04 -8.07 9.94
C GLU A 142 0.00 -9.06 9.42
N VAL A 143 -0.40 -10.33 9.27
CA VAL A 143 0.44 -11.34 8.64
C VAL A 143 0.36 -11.14 7.13
N THR A 144 1.49 -10.79 6.54
CA THR A 144 1.68 -10.71 5.10
C THR A 144 2.06 -12.08 4.58
N ARG A 145 1.35 -12.55 3.55
CA ARG A 145 1.70 -13.74 2.78
C ARG A 145 2.26 -13.31 1.44
N TYR A 146 3.47 -13.77 1.11
CA TYR A 146 4.14 -13.43 -0.13
C TYR A 146 4.71 -14.68 -0.81
N ARG A 147 4.58 -14.77 -2.15
CA ARG A 147 5.21 -15.85 -2.91
C ARG A 147 6.57 -15.40 -3.40
N LEU A 148 7.62 -16.01 -2.86
CA LEU A 148 8.99 -15.78 -3.30
C LEU A 148 9.15 -16.23 -4.76
N PRO A 149 9.87 -15.47 -5.60
CA PRO A 149 10.13 -15.83 -6.99
C PRO A 149 11.09 -17.03 -7.12
N VAL A 150 11.84 -17.32 -6.05
CA VAL A 150 12.78 -18.45 -5.94
C VAL A 150 12.62 -19.11 -4.57
N ASP A 151 12.95 -20.40 -4.49
CA ASP A 151 13.07 -21.10 -3.21
C ASP A 151 14.36 -20.64 -2.52
N LEU A 152 14.24 -20.04 -1.32
CA LEU A 152 15.36 -19.57 -0.51
C LEU A 152 15.87 -20.64 0.46
N GLY A 153 15.26 -21.82 0.48
CA GLY A 153 15.62 -22.95 1.34
C GLY A 153 15.16 -22.79 2.79
N ASP A 154 15.51 -23.79 3.60
CA ASP A 154 15.06 -23.92 4.99
C ASP A 154 15.58 -22.80 5.91
N GLU A 155 16.62 -22.07 5.49
CA GLU A 155 17.23 -20.99 6.28
C GLU A 155 16.42 -19.68 6.25
N VAL A 156 15.41 -19.56 5.40
CA VAL A 156 14.60 -18.33 5.26
C VAL A 156 13.96 -17.90 6.59
N GLY A 157 13.66 -18.85 7.49
CA GLY A 157 13.13 -18.56 8.82
C GLY A 157 14.10 -17.86 9.78
N THR A 158 15.38 -17.78 9.41
CA THR A 158 16.43 -17.10 10.18
C THR A 158 16.72 -15.69 9.69
N TYR A 159 16.18 -15.31 8.53
CA TYR A 159 16.47 -14.02 7.91
C TYR A 159 15.83 -12.88 8.68
N GLY A 160 16.59 -11.79 8.88
CA GLY A 160 16.00 -10.49 9.12
C GLY A 160 15.42 -9.92 7.82
N LEU A 161 14.70 -8.79 7.90
CA LEU A 161 14.16 -8.14 6.70
C LEU A 161 15.26 -7.76 5.71
N SER A 162 16.39 -7.20 6.18
CA SER A 162 17.51 -6.85 5.30
C SER A 162 18.05 -8.07 4.55
N ASP A 163 18.28 -9.18 5.27
CA ASP A 163 18.80 -10.41 4.69
C ASP A 163 17.83 -10.99 3.64
N LEU A 164 16.53 -10.93 3.92
CA LEU A 164 15.48 -11.34 2.98
C LEU A 164 15.52 -10.49 1.71
N LEU A 165 15.57 -9.17 1.84
CA LEU A 165 15.60 -8.25 0.69
C LEU A 165 16.91 -8.37 -0.11
N GLU A 166 18.04 -8.62 0.57
CA GLU A 166 19.33 -8.90 -0.07
C GLU A 166 19.33 -10.22 -0.82
N ALA A 167 18.81 -11.29 -0.23
CA ALA A 167 18.67 -12.59 -0.87
C ALA A 167 17.77 -12.54 -2.11
N LEU A 168 16.77 -11.67 -2.09
CA LEU A 168 15.90 -11.38 -3.25
C LEU A 168 16.55 -10.43 -4.27
N GLY A 169 17.68 -9.79 -3.95
CA GLY A 169 18.38 -8.85 -4.83
C GLY A 169 17.73 -7.46 -4.92
N VAL A 170 16.80 -7.15 -4.03
CA VAL A 170 15.94 -5.95 -4.12
C VAL A 170 16.13 -4.95 -2.98
N ALA A 171 17.08 -5.19 -2.08
CA ALA A 171 17.39 -4.27 -0.97
C ALA A 171 17.54 -2.80 -1.42
N HIS A 172 18.12 -2.56 -2.61
CA HIS A 172 18.29 -1.24 -3.20
C HIS A 172 16.99 -0.50 -3.60
N ARG A 173 15.84 -1.19 -3.59
CA ARG A 173 14.51 -0.63 -3.87
C ARG A 173 13.77 -0.18 -2.62
N TYR A 174 14.12 -0.78 -1.49
CA TYR A 174 13.63 -0.42 -0.17
C TYR A 174 14.59 0.63 0.39
N ALA A 175 14.14 1.44 1.35
CA ALA A 175 14.87 2.61 1.80
C ALA A 175 16.30 2.30 2.32
N ASP A 176 17.05 3.33 2.72
CA ASP A 176 18.37 3.10 3.28
C ASP A 176 18.34 2.15 4.50
N THR A 177 19.50 1.55 4.80
CA THR A 177 19.62 0.55 5.87
C THR A 177 19.20 1.07 7.25
N THR A 178 19.18 2.38 7.47
CA THR A 178 18.77 2.98 8.74
C THR A 178 17.24 3.04 8.89
N GLU A 179 16.51 3.27 7.81
CA GLU A 179 15.04 3.20 7.80
C GLU A 179 14.56 1.76 7.92
N LEU A 180 15.16 0.84 7.16
CA LEU A 180 14.85 -0.59 7.24
C LEU A 180 15.11 -1.19 8.63
N ALA A 181 16.14 -0.71 9.33
CA ALA A 181 16.44 -1.15 10.69
C ALA A 181 15.35 -0.80 11.72
N ARG A 182 14.44 0.12 11.38
CA ARG A 182 13.30 0.51 12.24
C ARG A 182 12.06 -0.35 11.99
N VAL A 183 12.08 -1.21 10.97
CA VAL A 183 10.99 -2.13 10.68
C VAL A 183 11.09 -3.34 11.60
N GLU A 184 10.07 -3.57 12.42
CA GLU A 184 10.01 -4.77 13.25
C GLU A 184 9.54 -5.94 12.39
N TYR A 185 10.50 -6.75 11.95
CA TYR A 185 10.26 -7.94 11.14
C TYR A 185 10.19 -9.19 11.99
N ARG A 186 9.18 -10.03 11.72
CA ARG A 186 9.04 -11.34 12.33
C ARG A 186 8.59 -12.36 11.29
N PHE A 187 9.43 -13.37 11.09
CA PHE A 187 9.06 -14.58 10.37
C PHE A 187 7.91 -15.31 11.08
N VAL A 188 6.94 -15.81 10.31
CA VAL A 188 5.82 -16.60 10.83
C VAL A 188 5.90 -18.04 10.35
N ASP A 189 5.93 -18.27 9.03
CA ASP A 189 5.97 -19.62 8.44
C ASP A 189 6.56 -19.60 7.02
N TYR A 190 7.03 -20.76 6.54
CA TYR A 190 7.47 -20.96 5.17
C TYR A 190 6.95 -22.27 4.59
N TYR A 191 6.20 -22.17 3.50
CA TYR A 191 5.72 -23.31 2.74
C TYR A 191 6.50 -23.46 1.42
N ALA A 192 7.64 -24.15 1.51
CA ALA A 192 8.57 -24.41 0.41
C ALA A 192 7.89 -24.94 -0.89
N PRO A 193 6.92 -25.87 -0.86
CA PRO A 193 6.33 -26.39 -2.11
C PRO A 193 5.64 -25.35 -2.99
N LYS A 194 5.30 -24.17 -2.45
CA LYS A 194 4.77 -23.04 -3.23
C LYS A 194 5.61 -21.77 -3.09
N ASN A 195 6.78 -21.85 -2.47
CA ASN A 195 7.62 -20.70 -2.13
C ASN A 195 6.86 -19.61 -1.37
N LEU A 196 5.93 -19.98 -0.48
CA LEU A 196 5.12 -19.00 0.26
C LEU A 196 5.75 -18.70 1.62
N ILE A 197 6.09 -17.44 1.86
CA ILE A 197 6.52 -16.95 3.17
C ILE A 197 5.38 -16.16 3.81
N ASP A 198 5.17 -16.42 5.09
CA ASP A 198 4.31 -15.62 5.96
C ASP A 198 5.20 -14.85 6.93
N TYR A 199 5.00 -13.54 7.04
CA TYR A 199 5.76 -12.68 7.96
C TYR A 199 4.92 -11.50 8.45
N VAL A 200 5.41 -10.83 9.49
CA VAL A 200 4.91 -9.52 9.95
C VAL A 200 6.04 -8.51 9.75
N ALA A 201 5.73 -7.34 9.22
CA ALA A 201 6.66 -6.23 9.08
C ALA A 201 6.00 -4.92 9.54
N LEU A 202 6.28 -4.53 10.79
CA LEU A 202 5.75 -3.29 11.36
C LEU A 202 6.69 -2.14 11.00
N ALA A 203 6.28 -1.30 10.07
CA ALA A 203 7.09 -0.20 9.57
C ALA A 203 6.58 1.14 10.13
N PRO A 204 7.48 2.05 10.56
CA PRO A 204 7.12 3.44 10.78
C PRO A 204 6.56 4.04 9.49
N LEU A 205 5.39 4.68 9.55
CA LEU A 205 4.78 5.28 8.37
C LEU A 205 5.43 6.64 8.08
N PRO A 206 6.00 6.85 6.87
CA PRO A 206 6.76 8.06 6.53
C PRO A 206 5.81 9.22 6.13
N PHE A 207 5.00 9.70 7.07
CA PHE A 207 4.06 10.79 6.79
C PHE A 207 4.79 12.14 6.65
N PRO A 208 4.53 12.91 5.57
CA PRO A 208 5.03 14.28 5.43
C PRO A 208 4.65 15.16 6.62
N GLU A 209 5.44 16.21 6.88
CA GLU A 209 5.23 17.10 8.02
C GLU A 209 3.85 17.78 7.98
N GLU A 210 3.40 18.18 6.79
CA GLU A 210 2.06 18.76 6.59
C GLU A 210 0.94 17.80 7.03
N ALA A 211 1.08 16.51 6.70
CA ALA A 211 0.13 15.48 7.08
C ALA A 211 0.16 15.23 8.59
N ARG A 212 1.35 15.12 9.19
CA ARG A 212 1.47 14.97 10.66
C ARG A 212 0.83 16.14 11.39
N THR A 213 1.06 17.36 10.93
CA THR A 213 0.48 18.58 11.51
C THR A 213 -1.04 18.58 11.44
N PHE A 214 -1.60 18.29 10.27
CA PHE A 214 -3.04 18.16 10.09
C PHE A 214 -3.63 17.04 10.95
N LEU A 215 -3.06 15.84 10.91
CA LEU A 215 -3.56 14.67 11.62
C LEU A 215 -3.47 14.82 13.14
N ALA A 216 -2.43 15.45 13.67
CA ALA A 216 -2.31 15.74 15.10
C ALA A 216 -3.40 16.71 15.59
N ALA A 217 -3.79 17.69 14.76
CA ALA A 217 -4.93 18.56 15.04
C ALA A 217 -6.26 17.81 14.91
N HIS A 218 -6.41 17.01 13.85
CA HIS A 218 -7.60 16.22 13.56
C HIS A 218 -7.90 15.19 14.67
N ALA A 219 -6.87 14.51 15.19
CA ALA A 219 -6.99 13.52 16.25
C ALA A 219 -7.64 14.07 17.53
N LYS A 220 -7.52 15.37 17.81
CA LYS A 220 -8.09 16.03 19.01
C LYS A 220 -9.61 16.22 18.92
N THR A 221 -10.14 16.33 17.71
CA THR A 221 -11.56 16.61 17.47
C THR A 221 -12.29 15.42 16.84
N TYR A 222 -11.55 14.42 16.37
CA TYR A 222 -12.11 13.23 15.76
C TYR A 222 -12.96 12.42 16.74
N THR A 223 -14.17 12.06 16.32
CA THR A 223 -15.05 11.14 17.04
C THR A 223 -15.04 9.80 16.30
N PRO A 224 -14.57 8.71 16.94
CA PRO A 224 -14.58 7.38 16.33
C PRO A 224 -15.96 6.96 15.87
N VAL A 225 -16.00 6.25 14.75
CA VAL A 225 -17.22 5.61 14.25
C VAL A 225 -17.66 4.57 15.27
N THR A 226 -18.89 4.72 15.74
CA THR A 226 -19.56 3.73 16.58
C THR A 226 -20.60 3.03 15.72
N PHE A 227 -20.67 1.72 15.84
CA PHE A 227 -21.83 0.97 15.35
C PHE A 227 -22.75 0.87 16.56
N ASP A 228 -23.93 1.48 16.49
CA ASP A 228 -24.97 1.17 17.46
C ASP A 228 -25.29 -0.32 17.31
N GLU A 229 -25.05 -1.11 18.36
CA GLU A 229 -25.52 -2.50 18.45
C GLU A 229 -27.04 -2.50 18.69
N GLU A 230 -27.83 -1.98 17.75
CA GLU A 230 -29.30 -2.11 17.66
C GLU A 230 -29.62 -2.10 16.15
N ASP A 231 -29.80 -3.24 15.49
CA ASP A 231 -31.01 -4.05 15.60
C ASP A 231 -30.71 -5.55 15.79
N ALA A 232 -31.27 -6.10 16.87
CA ALA A 232 -31.43 -7.53 17.12
C ALA A 232 -32.43 -8.20 16.17
#